data_AF-A0A1Y5HD87-F1
#
_entry.id   AF-A0A1Y5HD87-F1
#
_cell.length_a   1.000
_cell.length_b   1.000
_cell.length_c   1.000
_cell.angle_alpha   90.00
_cell.angle_beta   90.00
_cell.angle_gamma   90.00
#
_symmetry.space_group_name_H-M   'P 1'
#
loop_
_entity.id
_entity.type
_entity.pdbx_description
1 polymer ?
#
loop_
_entity_poly.entity_id
_entity_poly.type
_entity_poly.pdbx_seq_one_letter_code
_entity_poly.pdbx_strand_id
1 'polypeptide(L)'
;GGDDANEDNRNCAIRLSNDGVAREGLELINHITRNNLPITELVTADYIMVNWYSQKVYDAVLVNPNDSFAILPAENNPCLEYSTGYASATLRHDPSDFKPARITQALEHDGNGIPHAGILTSAMFLNRFPTTDTNRNRHRSYMVYDMFLDTDILDIEGSRPEDSIDTTSAVPTLQNPACYTCHTVMDPIASTFQHWDERGRRIPSYTDANSWSSNDIEGPGIAGKKIDISGTDVYSNMLQWLGNEIAQDPRYIRAITRHLYKGIIGQDLLPTPGDGASEADITAFNAQRSILASIGQAMVANDWNLKTAINGILLSPYYRAVQVDQSKVVAAEHIGAVRLLTPEMLQRKLKATLGFDWDELRTNKGDNRIMFGGIDSDSVTSRINEPSGLMIAMQELMAAEMACRATAFDFTKERSPTANERRLFKFVSPEIQPFDKDGFELTSNVEAIKTNIQYLHSILLSEDLALDSPELEATYQLFLSTWQLGQTLLANSDDYTPSPSNNIPSGHCRGYYDWEKGGYPYYVDEESRITDDSNYVIRSWMAVMTYLLSDYRYIYE
;
A
#
# COMPACT_ATOMS: atom_id res chain seq x y z
N GLY A 1 -14.39 -31.74 21.25
CA GLY A 1 -15.67 -31.18 20.80
C GLY A 1 -15.52 -31.00 19.32
N GLY A 2 -16.43 -31.56 18.51
CA GLY A 2 -16.27 -31.55 17.06
C GLY A 2 -16.39 -30.14 16.51
N ASP A 3 -15.44 -29.76 15.66
CA ASP A 3 -15.48 -28.55 14.86
C ASP A 3 -16.74 -28.57 13.99
N ASP A 4 -17.69 -27.67 14.24
CA ASP A 4 -18.91 -27.53 13.47
C ASP A 4 -18.59 -26.73 12.21
N ALA A 5 -18.71 -27.36 11.03
CA ALA A 5 -18.53 -26.70 9.73
C ALA A 5 -19.38 -25.42 9.60
N ASN A 6 -20.53 -25.32 10.29
CA ASN A 6 -21.34 -24.10 10.31
C ASN A 6 -20.68 -22.97 11.10
N GLU A 7 -20.09 -23.28 12.26
CA GLU A 7 -19.37 -22.31 13.07
C GLU A 7 -18.13 -21.81 12.33
N ASP A 8 -17.36 -22.72 11.74
CA ASP A 8 -16.17 -22.39 10.94
C ASP A 8 -16.52 -21.51 9.74
N ASN A 9 -17.57 -21.88 9.00
CA ASN A 9 -18.07 -21.07 7.88
C ASN A 9 -18.55 -19.69 8.34
N ARG A 10 -19.28 -19.60 9.46
CA ARG A 10 -19.75 -18.33 10.00
C ARG A 10 -18.59 -17.42 10.38
N ASN A 11 -17.64 -17.93 11.15
CA ASN A 11 -16.50 -17.16 11.63
C ASN A 11 -15.59 -16.72 10.46
N CYS A 12 -15.35 -17.60 9.49
CA CYS A 12 -14.65 -17.24 8.26
C CYS A 12 -15.40 -16.15 7.47
N ALA A 13 -16.71 -16.30 7.28
CA ALA A 13 -17.52 -15.34 6.53
C ALA A 13 -17.53 -13.96 7.21
N ILE A 14 -17.60 -13.88 8.54
CA ILE A 14 -17.51 -12.61 9.28
C ILE A 14 -16.18 -11.91 8.97
N ARG A 15 -15.07 -12.64 9.04
CA ARG A 15 -13.74 -12.08 8.75
C ARG A 15 -13.65 -11.57 7.31
N LEU A 16 -14.03 -12.39 6.33
CA LEU A 16 -13.94 -12.04 4.91
C LEU A 16 -14.93 -10.95 4.51
N SER A 17 -16.06 -10.83 5.23
CA SER A 17 -16.99 -9.70 5.07
C SER A 17 -16.36 -8.41 5.58
N ASN A 18 -15.73 -8.43 6.77
CA ASN A 18 -15.07 -7.24 7.32
C ASN A 18 -13.94 -6.75 6.41
N ASP A 19 -13.10 -7.65 5.90
CA ASP A 19 -12.06 -7.30 4.92
C ASP A 19 -12.70 -6.77 3.61
N GLY A 20 -13.78 -7.41 3.14
CA GLY A 20 -14.54 -6.97 1.98
C GLY A 20 -15.08 -5.53 2.10
N VAL A 21 -15.70 -5.22 3.24
CA VAL A 21 -16.23 -3.88 3.54
C VAL A 21 -15.10 -2.86 3.68
N ALA A 22 -14.00 -3.21 4.34
CA ALA A 22 -12.85 -2.32 4.50
C ALA A 22 -12.18 -1.95 3.16
N ARG A 23 -12.22 -2.87 2.18
CA ARG A 23 -11.62 -2.68 0.85
C ARG A 23 -12.53 -2.03 -0.18
N GLU A 24 -13.81 -1.84 0.11
CA GLU A 24 -14.82 -1.32 -0.84
C GLU A 24 -14.32 -0.09 -1.63
N GLY A 25 -13.78 0.92 -0.95
CA GLY A 25 -13.26 2.14 -1.59
C GLY A 25 -12.01 1.91 -2.44
N LEU A 26 -11.11 1.01 -2.03
CA LEU A 26 -9.93 0.64 -2.81
C LEU A 26 -10.34 -0.14 -4.07
N GLU A 27 -11.31 -1.04 -3.94
CA GLU A 27 -11.82 -1.84 -5.04
C GLU A 27 -12.65 -1.02 -6.03
N LEU A 28 -13.27 0.08 -5.59
CA LEU A 28 -13.88 1.06 -6.49
C LEU A 28 -12.81 1.69 -7.40
N ILE A 29 -11.68 2.14 -6.85
CA ILE A 29 -10.55 2.67 -7.64
C ILE A 29 -9.98 1.60 -8.57
N ASN A 30 -9.82 0.37 -8.09
CA ASN A 30 -9.35 -0.76 -8.89
C ASN A 30 -10.31 -1.06 -10.06
N HIS A 31 -11.62 -1.09 -9.80
CA HIS A 31 -12.67 -1.31 -10.79
C HIS A 31 -12.65 -0.22 -11.88
N ILE A 32 -12.64 1.05 -11.46
CA ILE A 32 -12.55 2.20 -12.35
C ILE A 32 -11.32 2.10 -13.26
N THR A 33 -10.16 1.84 -12.65
CA THR A 33 -8.88 1.78 -13.36
C THR A 33 -8.83 0.60 -14.33
N ARG A 34 -9.21 -0.61 -13.91
CA ARG A 34 -9.15 -1.81 -14.76
C ARG A 34 -10.05 -1.67 -15.99
N ASN A 35 -11.24 -1.10 -15.81
CA ASN A 35 -12.24 -0.97 -16.86
C ASN A 35 -12.15 0.33 -17.67
N ASN A 36 -11.15 1.19 -17.40
CA ASN A 36 -10.99 2.50 -18.04
C ASN A 36 -12.22 3.42 -17.86
N LEU A 37 -12.86 3.35 -16.70
CA LEU A 37 -13.97 4.24 -16.37
C LEU A 37 -13.43 5.63 -15.95
N PRO A 38 -14.26 6.69 -16.01
CA PRO A 38 -13.91 8.01 -15.50
C PRO A 38 -13.59 7.97 -14.00
N ILE A 39 -12.45 8.55 -13.56
CA ILE A 39 -12.13 8.64 -12.13
C ILE A 39 -13.18 9.42 -11.32
N THR A 40 -13.99 10.25 -11.96
CA THR A 40 -15.14 10.94 -11.34
C THR A 40 -16.13 9.97 -10.69
N GLU A 41 -16.21 8.72 -11.16
CA GLU A 41 -17.01 7.66 -10.52
C GLU A 41 -16.59 7.38 -9.06
N LEU A 42 -15.38 7.77 -8.65
CA LEU A 42 -14.97 7.71 -7.25
C LEU A 42 -15.95 8.44 -6.31
N VAL A 43 -16.60 9.51 -6.79
CA VAL A 43 -17.60 10.28 -6.03
C VAL A 43 -18.99 10.27 -6.67
N THR A 44 -19.13 9.86 -7.94
CA THR A 44 -20.43 9.84 -8.64
C THR A 44 -21.04 8.45 -8.82
N ALA A 45 -20.31 7.36 -8.57
CA ALA A 45 -20.82 6.01 -8.78
C ALA A 45 -22.11 5.77 -7.99
N ASP A 46 -23.15 5.26 -8.64
CA ASP A 46 -24.41 4.90 -8.00
C ASP A 46 -24.40 3.46 -7.45
N TYR A 47 -23.21 2.95 -7.14
CA TYR A 47 -22.95 1.60 -6.70
C TYR A 47 -21.75 1.55 -5.74
N ILE A 48 -21.63 0.44 -5.03
CA ILE A 48 -20.49 0.07 -4.17
C ILE A 48 -19.84 -1.20 -4.69
N MET A 49 -18.61 -1.47 -4.27
CA MET A 49 -17.92 -2.71 -4.61
C MET A 49 -18.09 -3.75 -3.51
N VAL A 50 -18.61 -4.92 -3.85
CA VAL A 50 -18.81 -6.03 -2.91
C VAL A 50 -18.13 -7.29 -3.43
N ASN A 51 -17.53 -8.06 -2.52
CA ASN A 51 -17.21 -9.46 -2.81
C ASN A 51 -18.41 -10.32 -2.40
N TRP A 52 -18.33 -11.64 -2.59
CA TRP A 52 -19.44 -12.53 -2.25
C TRP A 52 -19.88 -12.39 -0.77
N TYR A 53 -18.93 -12.19 0.13
CA TYR A 53 -19.17 -12.14 1.57
C TYR A 53 -19.89 -10.84 1.98
N SER A 54 -19.35 -9.68 1.57
CA SER A 54 -19.98 -8.38 1.87
C SER A 54 -21.31 -8.19 1.14
N GLN A 55 -21.49 -8.80 -0.04
CA GLN A 55 -22.78 -8.83 -0.75
C GLN A 55 -23.89 -9.45 0.12
N LYS A 56 -23.58 -10.53 0.86
CA LYS A 56 -24.55 -11.18 1.77
C LYS A 56 -24.84 -10.34 3.00
N VAL A 57 -23.86 -9.62 3.54
CA VAL A 57 -24.06 -8.74 4.70
C VAL A 57 -24.98 -7.58 4.35
N TYR A 58 -24.80 -6.98 3.17
CA TYR A 58 -25.61 -5.85 2.72
C TYR A 58 -26.94 -6.24 2.07
N ASP A 59 -27.13 -7.53 1.76
CA ASP A 59 -28.12 -8.01 0.80
C ASP A 59 -28.15 -7.14 -0.49
N ALA A 60 -26.95 -6.83 -0.98
CA ALA A 60 -26.78 -5.92 -2.11
C ALA A 60 -27.11 -6.63 -3.43
N VAL A 61 -27.78 -5.94 -4.34
CA VAL A 61 -28.12 -6.43 -5.68
C VAL A 61 -27.01 -6.06 -6.65
N LEU A 62 -26.44 -7.03 -7.36
CA LEU A 62 -25.41 -6.77 -8.37
C LEU A 62 -25.95 -5.84 -9.46
N VAL A 63 -25.13 -4.88 -9.91
CA VAL A 63 -25.50 -3.96 -10.99
C VAL A 63 -25.76 -4.74 -12.29
N ASN A 64 -24.92 -5.72 -12.60
CA ASN A 64 -25.18 -6.70 -13.65
C ASN A 64 -25.78 -7.98 -13.03
N PRO A 65 -27.06 -8.30 -13.27
CA PRO A 65 -27.69 -9.48 -12.69
C PRO A 65 -27.14 -10.81 -13.23
N ASN A 66 -26.36 -10.78 -14.31
CA ASN A 66 -25.71 -11.98 -14.87
C ASN A 66 -24.32 -12.25 -14.27
N ASP A 67 -23.79 -11.36 -13.44
CA ASP A 67 -22.49 -11.58 -12.81
C ASP A 67 -22.59 -12.67 -11.75
N SER A 68 -21.51 -13.46 -11.64
CA SER A 68 -21.33 -14.46 -10.60
C SER A 68 -19.95 -14.32 -9.98
N PHE A 69 -19.85 -14.59 -8.69
CA PHE A 69 -18.58 -14.59 -7.98
C PHE A 69 -17.78 -15.87 -8.25
N ALA A 70 -16.47 -15.71 -8.44
CA ALA A 70 -15.55 -16.83 -8.61
C ALA A 70 -15.56 -17.76 -7.39
N ILE A 71 -15.37 -19.06 -7.66
CA ILE A 71 -15.24 -20.11 -6.65
C ILE A 71 -13.86 -20.73 -6.80
N LEU A 72 -13.08 -20.70 -5.73
CA LEU A 72 -11.74 -21.24 -5.65
C LEU A 72 -11.75 -22.77 -5.53
N PRO A 73 -10.72 -23.46 -6.05
CA PRO A 73 -10.48 -24.88 -5.78
C PRO A 73 -10.36 -25.19 -4.28
N ALA A 74 -10.53 -26.45 -3.88
CA ALA A 74 -10.56 -26.84 -2.47
C ALA A 74 -9.22 -26.61 -1.76
N GLU A 75 -8.12 -26.79 -2.49
CA GLU A 75 -6.75 -26.51 -2.08
C GLU A 75 -6.49 -25.03 -1.79
N ASN A 76 -7.29 -24.14 -2.36
CA ASN A 76 -7.18 -22.68 -2.20
C ASN A 76 -8.36 -22.13 -1.38
N ASN A 77 -8.87 -22.91 -0.43
CA ASN A 77 -9.97 -22.47 0.42
C ASN A 77 -9.52 -21.27 1.28
N PRO A 78 -10.13 -20.08 1.09
CA PRO A 78 -9.70 -18.84 1.75
C PRO A 78 -9.97 -18.87 3.27
N CYS A 79 -10.79 -19.80 3.76
CA CYS A 79 -10.99 -19.99 5.19
C CYS A 79 -9.81 -20.72 5.85
N LEU A 80 -9.16 -21.64 5.13
CA LEU A 80 -8.08 -22.51 5.63
C LEU A 80 -6.71 -21.84 5.64
N GLU A 81 -6.52 -20.82 4.80
CA GLU A 81 -5.26 -20.07 4.69
C GLU A 81 -4.82 -19.44 6.03
N TYR A 82 -5.76 -19.05 6.89
CA TYR A 82 -5.48 -18.19 8.04
C TYR A 82 -5.43 -18.88 9.39
N SER A 83 -6.11 -20.01 9.56
CA SER A 83 -6.17 -20.71 10.85
C SER A 83 -6.60 -22.16 10.67
N THR A 84 -5.93 -23.06 11.38
CA THR A 84 -6.36 -24.45 11.56
C THR A 84 -7.69 -24.55 12.31
N GLY A 85 -8.11 -23.49 13.02
CA GLY A 85 -9.41 -23.38 13.67
C GLY A 85 -10.59 -23.16 12.72
N TYR A 86 -10.38 -23.19 11.40
CA TYR A 86 -11.45 -23.23 10.39
C TYR A 86 -11.38 -24.52 9.55
N ALA A 87 -10.75 -25.58 10.07
CA ALA A 87 -10.44 -26.80 9.31
C ALA A 87 -11.67 -27.44 8.64
N SER A 88 -12.88 -27.19 9.14
CA SER A 88 -14.14 -27.72 8.60
C SER A 88 -14.89 -26.74 7.69
N ALA A 89 -14.36 -25.54 7.44
CA ALA A 89 -14.98 -24.55 6.56
C ALA A 89 -15.06 -25.03 5.10
N THR A 90 -16.21 -24.85 4.48
CA THR A 90 -16.51 -25.25 3.08
C THR A 90 -16.73 -24.07 2.14
N LEU A 91 -16.76 -22.83 2.65
CA LEU A 91 -16.89 -21.62 1.84
C LEU A 91 -15.65 -21.37 0.99
N ARG A 92 -15.84 -21.22 -0.33
CA ARG A 92 -14.73 -21.12 -1.31
C ARG A 92 -14.89 -19.95 -2.28
N HIS A 93 -15.67 -18.93 -1.96
CA HIS A 93 -15.75 -17.77 -2.84
C HIS A 93 -14.46 -16.97 -2.78
N ASP A 94 -13.97 -16.52 -3.94
CA ASP A 94 -12.75 -15.72 -3.99
C ASP A 94 -12.97 -14.38 -3.25
N PRO A 95 -12.25 -14.11 -2.14
CA PRO A 95 -12.41 -12.87 -1.41
C PRO A 95 -11.93 -11.63 -2.19
N SER A 96 -11.16 -11.83 -3.27
CA SER A 96 -10.64 -10.76 -4.13
C SER A 96 -11.51 -10.49 -5.36
N ASP A 97 -12.59 -11.26 -5.57
CA ASP A 97 -13.51 -11.03 -6.69
C ASP A 97 -14.62 -10.03 -6.30
N PHE A 98 -14.38 -8.76 -6.57
CA PHE A 98 -15.31 -7.67 -6.29
C PHE A 98 -16.17 -7.32 -7.52
N LYS A 99 -17.46 -7.08 -7.28
CA LYS A 99 -18.46 -6.68 -8.27
C LYS A 99 -19.20 -5.42 -7.83
N PRO A 100 -19.65 -4.57 -8.77
CA PRO A 100 -20.48 -3.43 -8.44
C PRO A 100 -21.89 -3.88 -8.02
N ALA A 101 -22.42 -3.32 -6.93
CA ALA A 101 -23.73 -3.65 -6.38
C ALA A 101 -24.43 -2.43 -5.74
N ARG A 102 -25.74 -2.55 -5.54
CA ARG A 102 -26.60 -1.52 -4.94
C ARG A 102 -27.35 -2.07 -3.74
N ILE A 103 -27.51 -1.25 -2.71
CA ILE A 103 -28.32 -1.59 -1.55
C ILE A 103 -29.70 -1.02 -1.80
N THR A 104 -30.60 -1.84 -2.34
CA THR A 104 -31.95 -1.42 -2.77
C THR A 104 -33.05 -1.90 -1.82
N GLN A 105 -32.71 -2.73 -0.84
CA GLN A 105 -33.65 -3.21 0.17
C GLN A 105 -34.00 -2.10 1.18
N ALA A 106 -35.17 -2.22 1.81
CA ALA A 106 -35.56 -1.36 2.91
C ALA A 106 -34.58 -1.53 4.09
N LEU A 107 -34.12 -0.40 4.63
CA LEU A 107 -33.31 -0.30 5.83
C LEU A 107 -34.20 0.01 7.05
N GLU A 108 -33.61 -0.06 8.24
CA GLU A 108 -34.31 0.21 9.52
C GLU A 108 -35.05 1.56 9.52
N HIS A 109 -34.46 2.59 8.89
CA HIS A 109 -34.97 3.97 8.90
C HIS A 109 -35.21 4.56 7.50
N ASP A 110 -35.03 3.79 6.42
CA ASP A 110 -35.27 4.25 5.05
C ASP A 110 -35.84 3.11 4.19
N GLY A 111 -37.02 3.32 3.60
CA GLY A 111 -37.70 2.31 2.78
C GLY A 111 -37.08 2.07 1.39
N ASN A 112 -36.17 2.93 0.93
CA ASN A 112 -35.69 2.92 -0.46
C ASN A 112 -34.22 2.46 -0.62
N GLY A 113 -33.60 1.98 0.46
CA GLY A 113 -32.18 1.59 0.44
C GLY A 113 -31.23 2.79 0.48
N ILE A 114 -30.05 2.64 -0.11
CA ILE A 114 -29.01 3.68 -0.12
C ILE A 114 -28.91 4.30 -1.53
N PRO A 115 -29.10 5.63 -1.67
CA PRO A 115 -28.71 6.35 -2.87
C PRO A 115 -27.19 6.53 -2.88
N HIS A 116 -26.49 5.55 -3.46
CA HIS A 116 -25.02 5.50 -3.49
C HIS A 116 -24.40 6.67 -4.26
N ALA A 117 -23.26 7.16 -3.76
CA ALA A 117 -22.44 8.23 -4.34
C ALA A 117 -20.94 7.91 -4.16
N GLY A 118 -20.53 6.78 -4.74
CA GLY A 118 -19.18 6.24 -4.69
C GLY A 118 -18.67 6.15 -3.26
N ILE A 119 -17.46 6.66 -3.04
CA ILE A 119 -16.79 6.62 -1.74
C ILE A 119 -17.54 7.41 -0.67
N LEU A 120 -18.33 8.43 -1.02
CA LEU A 120 -19.03 9.30 -0.05
C LEU A 120 -20.12 8.56 0.73
N THR A 121 -20.65 7.48 0.17
CA THR A 121 -21.64 6.59 0.81
C THR A 121 -21.04 5.26 1.27
N SER A 122 -19.73 5.07 1.10
CA SER A 122 -19.07 3.84 1.54
C SER A 122 -19.06 3.75 3.06
N ALA A 123 -19.19 2.51 3.58
CA ALA A 123 -19.11 2.28 5.02
C ALA A 123 -17.76 2.75 5.58
N MET A 124 -16.68 2.60 4.82
CA MET A 124 -15.35 3.06 5.20
C MET A 124 -15.32 4.57 5.42
N PHE A 125 -15.73 5.38 4.43
CA PHE A 125 -15.65 6.84 4.54
C PHE A 125 -16.51 7.36 5.70
N LEU A 126 -17.73 6.85 5.84
CA LEU A 126 -18.67 7.32 6.84
C LEU A 126 -18.27 6.94 8.28
N ASN A 127 -17.63 5.78 8.48
CA ASN A 127 -17.17 5.34 9.80
C ASN A 127 -15.76 5.86 10.15
N ARG A 128 -14.88 5.99 9.15
CA ARG A 128 -13.51 6.49 9.36
C ARG A 128 -13.48 7.96 9.75
N PHE A 129 -14.38 8.76 9.18
CA PHE A 129 -14.47 10.18 9.44
C PHE A 129 -15.72 10.44 10.28
N PRO A 130 -15.59 10.39 11.62
CA PRO A 130 -16.74 10.41 12.52
C PRO A 130 -17.43 11.78 12.51
N THR A 131 -18.66 11.76 13.02
CA THR A 131 -19.45 12.95 13.31
C THR A 131 -20.00 12.84 14.74
N THR A 132 -20.31 13.98 15.36
CA THR A 132 -20.96 14.08 16.66
C THR A 132 -22.03 15.18 16.59
N ASP A 133 -22.88 15.29 17.62
CA ASP A 133 -23.90 16.36 17.69
C ASP A 133 -23.31 17.78 17.65
N THR A 134 -22.03 17.93 18.03
CA THR A 134 -21.30 19.21 17.99
C THR A 134 -20.53 19.41 16.69
N ASN A 135 -19.90 18.37 16.15
CA ASN A 135 -19.18 18.44 14.88
C ASN A 135 -20.14 18.51 13.68
N ARG A 136 -21.31 17.88 13.74
CA ARG A 136 -22.37 17.90 12.70
C ARG A 136 -21.81 17.70 11.28
N ASN A 137 -21.01 16.66 11.06
CA ASN A 137 -20.35 16.28 9.81
C ASN A 137 -19.25 17.24 9.30
N ARG A 138 -18.84 18.24 10.08
CA ARG A 138 -17.76 19.16 9.71
C ARG A 138 -16.42 18.46 9.48
N HIS A 139 -16.16 17.36 10.18
CA HIS A 139 -14.98 16.54 9.92
C HIS A 139 -15.07 15.81 8.57
N ARG A 140 -16.23 15.21 8.24
CA ARG A 140 -16.47 14.65 6.90
C ARG A 140 -16.32 15.71 5.80
N SER A 141 -16.82 16.92 6.03
CA SER A 141 -16.62 18.05 5.13
C SER A 141 -15.15 18.40 4.94
N TYR A 142 -14.37 18.47 6.03
CA TYR A 142 -12.93 18.71 5.95
C TYR A 142 -12.24 17.68 5.05
N MET A 143 -12.56 16.39 5.24
CA MET A 143 -12.00 15.32 4.41
C MET A 143 -12.43 15.41 2.95
N VAL A 144 -13.66 15.86 2.65
CA VAL A 144 -14.07 16.10 1.25
C VAL A 144 -13.21 17.18 0.60
N TYR A 145 -12.97 18.29 1.30
CA TYR A 145 -12.15 19.38 0.79
C TYR A 145 -10.68 18.98 0.60
N ASP A 146 -10.10 18.28 1.57
CA ASP A 146 -8.72 17.78 1.47
C ASP A 146 -8.61 16.74 0.34
N MET A 147 -9.41 15.68 0.39
CA MET A 147 -9.26 14.54 -0.51
C MET A 147 -9.69 14.84 -1.95
N PHE A 148 -10.76 15.61 -2.16
CA PHE A 148 -11.36 15.76 -3.49
C PHE A 148 -11.28 17.16 -4.06
N LEU A 149 -10.92 18.18 -3.26
CA LEU A 149 -10.87 19.57 -3.73
C LEU A 149 -9.52 20.24 -3.45
N ASP A 150 -8.50 19.47 -3.04
CA ASP A 150 -7.14 19.94 -2.78
C ASP A 150 -7.12 21.28 -2.03
N THR A 151 -7.93 21.36 -0.96
CA THR A 151 -8.15 22.56 -0.18
C THR A 151 -8.04 22.18 1.29
N ASP A 152 -7.02 22.68 1.98
CA ASP A 152 -6.98 22.62 3.44
C ASP A 152 -7.77 23.81 4.00
N ILE A 153 -8.91 23.52 4.63
CA ILE A 153 -9.77 24.55 5.24
C ILE A 153 -9.06 25.23 6.42
N LEU A 154 -8.12 24.54 7.07
CA LEU A 154 -7.38 25.05 8.22
C LEU A 154 -6.27 26.04 7.80
N ASP A 155 -5.83 25.98 6.53
CA ASP A 155 -4.84 26.90 5.95
C ASP A 155 -5.47 28.14 5.28
N ILE A 156 -6.80 28.26 5.27
CA ILE A 156 -7.48 29.46 4.75
C ILE A 156 -7.07 30.66 5.61
N GLU A 157 -6.47 31.69 5.00
CA GLU A 157 -5.98 32.89 5.69
C GLU A 157 -7.00 33.48 6.65
N GLY A 158 -6.59 33.58 7.91
CA GLY A 158 -7.44 33.95 9.03
C GLY A 158 -7.10 33.08 10.22
N SER A 159 -5.92 33.31 10.82
CA SER A 159 -5.60 32.74 12.13
C SER A 159 -6.82 32.94 13.03
N ARG A 160 -7.35 31.85 13.57
CA ARG A 160 -8.36 31.89 14.62
C ARG A 160 -7.88 32.95 15.62
N PRO A 161 -8.59 34.08 15.81
CA PRO A 161 -8.06 35.17 16.62
C PRO A 161 -7.63 34.61 17.97
N GLU A 162 -6.49 35.08 18.52
CA GLU A 162 -6.01 34.63 19.83
C GLU A 162 -7.10 34.80 20.91
N ASP A 163 -8.05 35.72 20.68
CA ASP A 163 -9.26 35.98 21.48
C ASP A 163 -10.57 35.41 20.88
N SER A 164 -10.54 34.28 20.17
CA SER A 164 -11.72 33.65 19.53
C SER A 164 -12.73 33.01 20.51
N ILE A 165 -12.70 33.38 21.78
CA ILE A 165 -13.70 32.97 22.76
C ILE A 165 -14.91 33.89 22.64
N ASP A 166 -15.91 33.44 21.89
CA ASP A 166 -17.21 34.11 21.83
C ASP A 166 -18.17 33.49 22.86
N THR A 167 -18.32 34.14 24.01
CA THR A 167 -19.30 33.76 25.06
C THR A 167 -20.64 34.50 24.91
N THR A 168 -20.78 35.34 23.88
CA THR A 168 -21.89 36.30 23.76
C THR A 168 -22.87 35.93 22.67
N SER A 169 -22.39 35.36 21.56
CA SER A 169 -23.23 34.88 20.47
C SER A 169 -23.94 33.60 20.88
N ALA A 170 -25.23 33.51 20.53
CA ALA A 170 -25.98 32.26 20.71
C ALA A 170 -25.45 31.17 19.76
N VAL A 171 -24.97 31.58 18.58
CA VAL A 171 -24.41 30.71 17.55
C VAL A 171 -23.14 31.33 16.97
N PRO A 172 -21.98 31.21 17.66
CA PRO A 172 -20.74 31.81 17.19
C PRO A 172 -20.35 31.41 15.75
N THR A 173 -20.65 30.18 15.34
CA THR A 173 -20.34 29.64 14.01
C THR A 173 -21.00 30.39 12.86
N LEU A 174 -22.15 31.03 13.10
CA LEU A 174 -22.90 31.81 12.09
C LEU A 174 -22.91 33.31 12.37
N GLN A 175 -22.72 33.72 13.62
CA GLN A 175 -22.90 35.11 14.06
C GLN A 175 -21.57 35.84 14.26
N ASN A 176 -20.49 35.11 14.55
CA ASN A 176 -19.17 35.69 14.71
C ASN A 176 -18.45 35.74 13.36
N PRO A 177 -18.11 36.92 12.81
CA PRO A 177 -17.42 37.03 11.53
C PRO A 177 -16.10 36.26 11.48
N ALA A 178 -15.38 36.13 12.61
CA ALA A 178 -14.13 35.39 12.67
C ALA A 178 -14.32 33.87 12.53
N CYS A 179 -15.46 33.32 12.99
CA CYS A 179 -15.79 31.91 12.81
C CYS A 179 -16.48 31.67 11.47
N TYR A 180 -17.34 32.60 11.04
CA TYR A 180 -18.20 32.43 9.88
C TYR A 180 -17.42 32.26 8.57
N THR A 181 -16.22 32.84 8.46
CA THR A 181 -15.34 32.67 7.29
C THR A 181 -15.04 31.21 6.97
N CYS A 182 -14.79 30.36 7.97
CA CYS A 182 -14.58 28.93 7.72
C CYS A 182 -15.92 28.19 7.61
N HIS A 183 -16.91 28.59 8.40
CA HIS A 183 -18.23 27.93 8.42
C HIS A 183 -19.01 28.11 7.11
N THR A 184 -18.90 29.24 6.42
CA THR A 184 -19.51 29.43 5.09
C THR A 184 -18.93 28.47 4.03
N VAL A 185 -17.73 27.93 4.26
CA VAL A 185 -17.06 26.95 3.39
C VAL A 185 -17.41 25.52 3.79
N MET A 186 -17.27 25.17 5.06
CA MET A 186 -17.39 23.78 5.53
C MET A 186 -18.84 23.35 5.83
N ASP A 187 -19.68 24.24 6.35
CA ASP A 187 -21.03 23.88 6.79
C ASP A 187 -21.92 23.40 5.62
N PRO A 188 -21.86 23.99 4.41
CA PRO A 188 -22.65 23.50 3.30
C PRO A 188 -22.38 22.05 2.93
N ILE A 189 -21.11 21.62 2.85
CA ILE A 189 -20.79 20.21 2.57
C ILE A 189 -21.18 19.35 3.76
N ALA A 190 -20.91 19.78 5.00
CA ALA A 190 -21.30 19.04 6.19
C ALA A 190 -22.81 18.75 6.24
N SER A 191 -23.62 19.74 5.86
CA SER A 191 -25.08 19.61 5.79
C SER A 191 -25.58 18.64 4.72
N THR A 192 -24.80 18.32 3.67
CA THR A 192 -25.18 17.26 2.72
C THR A 192 -25.16 15.86 3.34
N PHE A 193 -24.42 15.67 4.44
CA PHE A 193 -24.35 14.41 5.19
C PHE A 193 -25.45 14.27 6.26
N GLN A 194 -26.44 15.18 6.30
CA GLN A 194 -27.47 15.21 7.36
C GLN A 194 -28.32 13.93 7.48
N HIS A 195 -28.31 13.06 6.46
CA HIS A 195 -29.00 11.77 6.47
C HIS A 195 -28.16 10.62 7.04
N TRP A 196 -27.00 10.91 7.62
CA TRP A 196 -26.02 9.90 8.06
C TRP A 196 -25.58 10.12 9.50
N ASP A 197 -25.74 9.09 10.34
CA ASP A 197 -25.37 9.16 11.75
C ASP A 197 -23.87 8.92 12.01
N GLU A 198 -23.48 8.90 13.29
CA GLU A 198 -22.11 8.66 13.75
C GLU A 198 -21.57 7.27 13.38
N ARG A 199 -22.46 6.28 13.13
CA ARG A 199 -22.11 4.91 12.73
C ARG A 199 -22.17 4.72 11.21
N GLY A 200 -22.35 5.82 10.47
CA GLY A 200 -22.53 5.78 9.02
C GLY A 200 -23.83 5.10 8.57
N ARG A 201 -24.83 4.97 9.46
CA ARG A 201 -26.15 4.47 9.09
C ARG A 201 -26.94 5.59 8.45
N ARG A 202 -27.70 5.24 7.42
CA ARG A 202 -28.63 6.17 6.79
C ARG A 202 -29.89 6.30 7.64
N ILE A 203 -30.11 7.48 8.19
CA ILE A 203 -31.32 7.88 8.90
C ILE A 203 -31.75 9.19 8.27
N PRO A 204 -32.78 9.23 7.41
CA PRO A 204 -33.16 10.47 6.75
C PRO A 204 -33.58 11.55 7.77
N SER A 205 -33.16 12.80 7.55
CA SER A 205 -33.30 13.90 8.53
C SER A 205 -34.73 14.41 8.68
N TYR A 206 -35.64 13.92 7.85
CA TYR A 206 -37.07 14.15 7.95
C TYR A 206 -37.80 13.11 8.80
N THR A 207 -37.07 12.15 9.40
CA THR A 207 -37.62 11.14 10.31
C THR A 207 -37.39 11.54 11.77
N ASP A 208 -38.29 11.14 12.66
CA ASP A 208 -38.17 11.42 14.11
C ASP A 208 -36.98 10.70 14.77
N ALA A 209 -36.39 9.71 14.09
CA ALA A 209 -35.22 8.97 14.56
C ALA A 209 -33.91 9.73 14.33
N ASN A 210 -33.91 10.78 13.51
CA ASN A 210 -32.72 11.57 13.20
C ASN A 210 -32.61 12.79 14.14
N SER A 211 -31.42 13.04 14.70
CA SER A 211 -31.14 14.13 15.64
C SER A 211 -30.64 15.44 14.99
N TRP A 212 -30.62 15.51 13.66
CA TRP A 212 -30.08 16.63 12.90
C TRP A 212 -30.84 17.94 13.18
N SER A 213 -30.08 19.01 13.40
CA SER A 213 -30.59 20.36 13.61
C SER A 213 -29.96 21.34 12.64
N SER A 214 -30.80 22.05 11.89
CA SER A 214 -30.41 23.09 10.93
C SER A 214 -30.24 24.48 11.56
N ASN A 215 -30.43 24.65 12.88
CA ASN A 215 -30.50 25.98 13.50
C ASN A 215 -29.15 26.70 13.58
N ASP A 216 -28.04 25.96 13.56
CA ASP A 216 -26.69 26.48 13.87
C ASP A 216 -25.63 26.08 12.81
N ILE A 217 -26.09 25.80 11.59
CA ILE A 217 -25.27 25.32 10.48
C ILE A 217 -25.85 25.83 9.15
N GLU A 218 -25.00 26.17 8.18
CA GLU A 218 -25.46 26.55 6.85
C GLU A 218 -26.17 25.40 6.13
N GLY A 219 -27.11 25.76 5.25
CA GLY A 219 -27.84 24.78 4.44
C GLY A 219 -26.95 23.99 3.48
N PRO A 220 -27.37 22.80 3.05
CA PRO A 220 -26.56 21.90 2.22
C PRO A 220 -26.15 22.54 0.89
N GLY A 221 -24.89 22.35 0.49
CA GLY A 221 -24.31 22.96 -0.70
C GLY A 221 -22.80 22.78 -0.84
N ILE A 222 -22.22 23.49 -1.81
CA ILE A 222 -20.76 23.54 -2.05
C ILE A 222 -20.40 24.82 -2.82
N ALA A 223 -19.30 25.50 -2.44
CA ALA A 223 -18.76 26.65 -3.17
C ALA A 223 -19.80 27.73 -3.56
N GLY A 224 -20.71 28.05 -2.65
CA GLY A 224 -21.79 29.02 -2.88
C GLY A 224 -23.01 28.50 -3.64
N LYS A 225 -22.94 27.29 -4.24
CA LYS A 225 -24.11 26.58 -4.77
C LYS A 225 -24.88 25.96 -3.61
N LYS A 226 -26.18 26.27 -3.50
CA LYS A 226 -27.08 25.70 -2.51
C LYS A 226 -27.93 24.61 -3.15
N ILE A 227 -28.19 23.54 -2.42
CA ILE A 227 -29.17 22.54 -2.84
C ILE A 227 -30.56 23.16 -2.74
N ASP A 228 -31.33 23.07 -3.84
CA ASP A 228 -32.75 23.36 -3.79
C ASP A 228 -33.49 22.18 -3.13
N ILE A 229 -33.70 22.31 -1.82
CA ILE A 229 -34.37 21.30 -0.99
C ILE A 229 -35.91 21.28 -1.17
N SER A 230 -36.46 22.09 -2.09
CA SER A 230 -37.91 22.12 -2.32
C SER A 230 -38.45 20.87 -3.06
N GLY A 231 -37.58 20.07 -3.67
CA GLY A 231 -37.91 18.77 -4.29
C GLY A 231 -37.52 17.56 -3.44
N THR A 232 -38.39 16.54 -3.37
CA THR A 232 -38.20 15.33 -2.55
C THR A 232 -37.01 14.46 -2.97
N ASP A 233 -36.71 14.43 -4.27
CA ASP A 233 -35.72 13.50 -4.83
C ASP A 233 -34.29 13.99 -4.57
N VAL A 234 -34.02 15.28 -4.82
CA VAL A 234 -32.70 15.88 -4.54
C VAL A 234 -32.43 15.92 -3.04
N TYR A 235 -33.45 16.17 -2.22
CA TYR A 235 -33.33 16.12 -0.77
C TYR A 235 -32.91 14.73 -0.29
N SER A 236 -33.48 13.65 -0.85
CA SER A 236 -33.10 12.28 -0.48
C SER A 236 -31.71 11.88 -0.98
N ASN A 237 -31.24 12.50 -2.07
CA ASN A 237 -30.04 12.13 -2.82
C ASN A 237 -28.91 13.16 -2.70
N MET A 238 -28.78 13.85 -1.57
CA MET A 238 -27.81 14.94 -1.38
C MET A 238 -26.36 14.57 -1.68
N LEU A 239 -25.91 13.36 -1.31
CA LEU A 239 -24.53 12.94 -1.59
C LEU A 239 -24.30 12.63 -3.07
N GLN A 240 -25.32 12.16 -3.80
CA GLN A 240 -25.23 12.02 -5.26
C GLN A 240 -25.12 13.40 -5.94
N TRP A 241 -25.89 14.38 -5.46
CA TRP A 241 -25.75 15.75 -5.91
C TRP A 241 -24.34 16.30 -5.61
N LEU A 242 -23.86 16.13 -4.37
CA LEU A 242 -22.52 16.58 -3.97
C LEU A 242 -21.43 15.93 -4.83
N GLY A 243 -21.50 14.61 -5.05
CA GLY A 243 -20.54 13.90 -5.89
C GLY A 243 -20.46 14.47 -7.31
N ASN A 244 -21.61 14.77 -7.91
CA ASN A 244 -21.67 15.40 -9.23
C ASN A 244 -21.09 16.82 -9.24
N GLU A 245 -21.29 17.61 -8.18
CA GLU A 245 -20.70 18.94 -8.05
C GLU A 245 -19.19 18.89 -7.82
N ILE A 246 -18.69 17.94 -7.01
CA ILE A 246 -17.26 17.70 -6.81
C ILE A 246 -16.60 17.32 -8.13
N ALA A 247 -17.18 16.39 -8.89
CA ALA A 247 -16.64 15.93 -10.17
C ALA A 247 -16.52 17.06 -11.22
N GLN A 248 -17.33 18.11 -11.09
CA GLN A 248 -17.30 19.29 -11.97
C GLN A 248 -16.43 20.42 -11.44
N ASP A 249 -15.95 20.33 -10.19
CA ASP A 249 -15.12 21.37 -9.60
C ASP A 249 -13.70 21.35 -10.22
N PRO A 250 -13.17 22.50 -10.71
CA PRO A 250 -11.83 22.57 -11.27
C PRO A 250 -10.70 22.18 -10.31
N ARG A 251 -10.97 22.05 -9.02
CA ARG A 251 -10.00 21.56 -8.03
C ARG A 251 -9.92 20.03 -7.98
N TYR A 252 -10.93 19.32 -8.48
CA TYR A 252 -10.95 17.85 -8.48
C TYR A 252 -9.82 17.25 -9.31
N ILE A 253 -9.57 17.79 -10.51
CA ILE A 253 -8.42 17.41 -11.35
C ILE A 253 -7.09 17.55 -10.59
N ARG A 254 -6.93 18.63 -9.82
CA ARG A 254 -5.73 18.93 -9.03
C ARG A 254 -5.59 17.92 -7.90
N ALA A 255 -6.67 17.66 -7.16
CA ALA A 255 -6.70 16.68 -6.07
C ALA A 255 -6.31 15.28 -6.55
N ILE A 256 -6.90 14.80 -7.65
CA ILE A 256 -6.56 13.49 -8.21
C ILE A 256 -5.10 13.43 -8.66
N THR A 257 -4.59 14.45 -9.35
CA THR A 257 -3.18 14.49 -9.75
C THR A 257 -2.22 14.54 -8.56
N ARG A 258 -2.57 15.24 -7.48
CA ARG A 258 -1.80 15.29 -6.22
C ARG A 258 -1.71 13.90 -5.59
N HIS A 259 -2.85 13.22 -5.44
CA HIS A 259 -2.89 11.86 -4.87
C HIS A 259 -2.08 10.86 -5.69
N LEU A 260 -2.17 10.92 -7.02
CA LEU A 260 -1.37 10.08 -7.89
C LEU A 260 0.12 10.41 -7.79
N TYR A 261 0.49 11.69 -7.77
CA TYR A 261 1.89 12.10 -7.63
C TYR A 261 2.47 11.57 -6.32
N LYS A 262 1.83 11.87 -5.18
CA LYS A 262 2.26 11.37 -3.88
C LYS A 262 2.28 9.84 -3.82
N GLY A 263 1.27 9.20 -4.41
CA GLY A 263 1.14 7.75 -4.45
C GLY A 263 2.15 7.04 -5.35
N ILE A 264 2.73 7.70 -6.36
CA ILE A 264 3.71 7.10 -7.28
C ILE A 264 5.13 7.53 -6.90
N ILE A 265 5.36 8.84 -6.71
CA ILE A 265 6.66 9.43 -6.42
C ILE A 265 7.05 9.27 -4.94
N GLY A 266 6.07 9.16 -4.04
CA GLY A 266 6.32 9.05 -2.60
C GLY A 266 6.55 10.38 -1.88
N GLN A 267 6.39 11.51 -2.58
CA GLN A 267 6.65 12.86 -2.05
C GLN A 267 5.42 13.75 -2.16
N ASP A 268 5.29 14.70 -1.23
CA ASP A 268 4.30 15.77 -1.35
C ASP A 268 4.66 16.75 -2.48
N LEU A 269 3.67 17.53 -2.92
CA LEU A 269 3.92 18.61 -3.87
C LEU A 269 4.73 19.73 -3.22
N LEU A 270 5.48 20.47 -4.04
CA LEU A 270 6.22 21.63 -3.57
C LEU A 270 5.24 22.66 -2.98
N PRO A 271 5.52 23.22 -1.80
CA PRO A 271 4.66 24.22 -1.19
C PRO A 271 4.67 25.51 -2.03
N THR A 272 3.61 26.30 -1.91
CA THR A 272 3.57 27.62 -2.56
C THR A 272 4.72 28.48 -2.02
N PRO A 273 5.56 29.06 -2.90
CA PRO A 273 6.67 29.92 -2.47
C PRO A 273 6.17 31.13 -1.68
N GLY A 274 6.71 31.32 -0.47
CA GLY A 274 6.39 32.47 0.38
C GLY A 274 7.21 33.73 0.04
N ASP A 275 6.98 34.79 0.80
CA ASP A 275 7.71 36.05 0.66
C ASP A 275 9.21 35.85 0.92
N GLY A 276 10.04 36.13 -0.09
CA GLY A 276 11.50 35.94 -0.03
C GLY A 276 12.02 34.59 -0.53
N ALA A 277 11.15 33.73 -1.10
CA ALA A 277 11.58 32.52 -1.77
C ALA A 277 12.61 32.80 -2.88
N SER A 278 13.57 31.88 -3.08
CA SER A 278 14.58 32.05 -4.11
C SER A 278 13.96 31.93 -5.51
N GLU A 279 14.62 32.52 -6.52
CA GLU A 279 14.19 32.36 -7.92
C GLU A 279 14.18 30.88 -8.36
N ALA A 280 15.06 30.06 -7.78
CA ALA A 280 15.10 28.63 -8.02
C ALA A 280 13.86 27.91 -7.49
N ASP A 281 13.41 28.23 -6.27
CA ASP A 281 12.22 27.62 -5.66
C ASP A 281 10.95 27.99 -6.42
N ILE A 282 10.83 29.27 -6.83
CA ILE A 282 9.73 29.76 -7.66
C ILE A 282 9.71 29.03 -9.01
N THR A 283 10.87 28.84 -9.63
CA THR A 283 10.99 28.14 -10.91
C THR A 283 10.60 26.67 -10.77
N ALA A 284 11.10 25.98 -9.74
CA ALA A 284 10.79 24.57 -9.47
C ALA A 284 9.29 24.36 -9.21
N PHE A 285 8.68 25.18 -8.34
CA PHE A 285 7.25 25.14 -8.05
C PHE A 285 6.40 25.33 -9.32
N ASN A 286 6.72 26.35 -10.13
CA ASN A 286 5.99 26.61 -11.36
C ASN A 286 6.15 25.49 -12.40
N ALA A 287 7.33 24.88 -12.49
CA ALA A 287 7.58 23.74 -13.36
C ALA A 287 6.75 22.52 -12.94
N GLN A 288 6.76 22.16 -11.65
CA GLN A 288 5.98 21.02 -11.13
C GLN A 288 4.48 21.24 -11.38
N ARG A 289 3.98 22.43 -11.05
CA ARG A 289 2.59 22.80 -11.27
C ARG A 289 2.20 22.71 -12.75
N SER A 290 3.04 23.18 -13.66
CA SER A 290 2.78 23.15 -15.10
C SER A 290 2.72 21.72 -15.66
N ILE A 291 3.66 20.87 -15.24
CA ILE A 291 3.71 19.45 -15.65
C ILE A 291 2.47 18.71 -15.14
N LEU A 292 2.15 18.85 -13.85
CA LEU A 292 1.00 18.17 -13.26
C LEU A 292 -0.34 18.68 -13.82
N ALA A 293 -0.46 19.98 -14.07
CA ALA A 293 -1.63 20.52 -14.76
C ALA A 293 -1.79 19.92 -16.16
N SER A 294 -0.70 19.79 -16.92
CA SER A 294 -0.71 19.18 -18.26
C SER A 294 -1.12 17.70 -18.20
N ILE A 295 -0.60 16.95 -17.24
CA ILE A 295 -0.96 15.54 -17.00
C ILE A 295 -2.45 15.42 -16.63
N GLY A 296 -2.94 16.27 -15.72
CA GLY A 296 -4.34 16.32 -15.35
C GLY A 296 -5.24 16.60 -16.55
N GLN A 297 -4.90 17.60 -17.36
CA GLN A 297 -5.68 17.94 -18.56
C GLN A 297 -5.70 16.80 -19.58
N ALA A 298 -4.59 16.08 -19.75
CA ALA A 298 -4.55 14.89 -20.60
C ALA A 298 -5.48 13.78 -20.09
N MET A 299 -5.55 13.59 -18.77
CA MET A 299 -6.51 12.66 -18.15
C MET A 299 -7.96 13.08 -18.42
N VAL A 300 -8.31 14.35 -18.23
CA VAL A 300 -9.67 14.85 -18.52
C VAL A 300 -10.02 14.71 -20.01
N ALA A 301 -9.09 15.03 -20.90
CA ALA A 301 -9.28 14.90 -22.34
C ALA A 301 -9.47 13.43 -22.79
N ASN A 302 -8.92 12.47 -22.03
CA ASN A 302 -9.13 11.04 -22.24
C ASN A 302 -10.21 10.51 -21.28
N ASP A 303 -11.34 11.21 -21.20
CA ASP A 303 -12.53 10.83 -20.43
C ASP A 303 -12.23 10.48 -18.96
N TRP A 304 -11.41 11.32 -18.31
CA TRP A 304 -10.99 11.14 -16.92
C TRP A 304 -10.29 9.79 -16.63
N ASN A 305 -9.65 9.19 -17.63
CA ASN A 305 -8.99 7.89 -17.48
C ASN A 305 -7.69 7.99 -16.66
N LEU A 306 -7.70 7.36 -15.49
CA LEU A 306 -6.60 7.38 -14.52
C LEU A 306 -5.27 6.87 -15.07
N LYS A 307 -5.28 5.87 -15.98
CA LYS A 307 -4.05 5.33 -16.59
C LYS A 307 -3.29 6.39 -17.37
N THR A 308 -4.00 7.38 -17.93
CA THR A 308 -3.39 8.52 -18.63
C THR A 308 -2.54 9.35 -17.69
N ALA A 309 -3.07 9.69 -16.51
CA ALA A 309 -2.35 10.44 -15.51
C ALA A 309 -1.17 9.65 -14.93
N ILE A 310 -1.38 8.35 -14.63
CA ILE A 310 -0.33 7.44 -14.16
C ILE A 310 0.83 7.41 -15.16
N ASN A 311 0.54 7.16 -16.45
CA ASN A 311 1.57 7.19 -17.48
C ASN A 311 2.25 8.55 -17.57
N GLY A 312 1.49 9.65 -17.52
CA GLY A 312 2.04 11.00 -17.51
C GLY A 312 3.07 11.22 -16.39
N ILE A 313 2.77 10.75 -15.17
CA ILE A 313 3.69 10.84 -14.02
C ILE A 313 4.92 9.94 -14.23
N LEU A 314 4.74 8.69 -14.65
CA LEU A 314 5.84 7.74 -14.91
C LEU A 314 6.76 8.18 -16.07
N LEU A 315 6.24 8.99 -17.01
CA LEU A 315 7.01 9.57 -18.10
C LEU A 315 7.65 10.93 -17.73
N SER A 316 7.27 11.51 -16.58
CA SER A 316 7.75 12.82 -16.15
C SER A 316 9.19 12.79 -15.65
N PRO A 317 9.89 13.94 -15.61
CA PRO A 317 11.21 14.06 -15.00
C PRO A 317 11.23 13.59 -13.53
N TYR A 318 10.12 13.76 -12.80
CA TYR A 318 9.99 13.40 -11.39
C TYR A 318 10.10 11.90 -11.13
N TYR A 319 9.70 11.06 -12.08
CA TYR A 319 9.86 9.61 -11.96
C TYR A 319 11.16 9.12 -12.60
N ARG A 320 11.46 9.56 -13.84
CA ARG A 320 12.55 8.97 -14.64
C ARG A 320 13.95 9.47 -14.31
N ALA A 321 14.09 10.62 -13.62
CA ALA A 321 15.37 11.24 -13.27
C ALA A 321 16.39 11.37 -14.43
N VAL A 322 15.95 11.40 -15.70
CA VAL A 322 16.88 11.42 -16.84
C VAL A 322 17.60 12.76 -16.88
N GLN A 323 18.90 12.73 -16.61
CA GLN A 323 19.85 13.87 -16.64
C GLN A 323 19.51 15.00 -15.65
N VAL A 324 19.44 14.67 -14.36
CA VAL A 324 19.58 15.71 -13.33
C VAL A 324 21.01 16.27 -13.39
N ASP A 325 21.12 17.54 -13.79
CA ASP A 325 22.37 18.30 -13.74
C ASP A 325 22.80 18.46 -12.28
N GLN A 326 23.87 17.76 -11.89
CA GLN A 326 24.44 17.79 -10.54
C GLN A 326 24.97 19.18 -10.13
N SER A 327 25.02 20.18 -11.02
CA SER A 327 25.31 21.56 -10.62
C SER A 327 24.07 22.32 -10.10
N LYS A 328 22.88 21.74 -10.22
CA LYS A 328 21.58 22.32 -9.80
C LYS A 328 20.90 21.53 -8.66
N VAL A 329 21.67 20.77 -7.88
CA VAL A 329 21.18 19.79 -6.87
C VAL A 329 20.07 20.30 -5.96
N VAL A 330 20.14 21.55 -5.48
CA VAL A 330 19.10 22.12 -4.59
C VAL A 330 17.75 22.20 -5.30
N ALA A 331 17.73 22.57 -6.58
CA ALA A 331 16.52 22.59 -7.40
C ALA A 331 16.17 21.20 -7.99
N ALA A 332 16.90 20.15 -7.62
CA ALA A 332 16.70 18.81 -8.15
C ALA A 332 16.46 17.74 -7.06
N GLU A 333 16.48 18.10 -5.78
CA GLU A 333 16.18 17.20 -4.65
C GLU A 333 14.76 16.57 -4.77
N HIS A 334 13.85 17.26 -5.44
CA HIS A 334 12.49 16.80 -5.73
C HIS A 334 12.37 16.04 -7.08
N ILE A 335 13.49 15.74 -7.74
CA ILE A 335 13.54 15.05 -9.04
C ILE A 335 14.14 13.65 -8.86
N GLY A 336 13.40 12.64 -9.31
CA GLY A 336 13.70 11.24 -9.08
C GLY A 336 12.82 10.70 -7.96
N ALA A 337 12.15 9.59 -8.24
CA ALA A 337 11.39 8.88 -7.21
C ALA A 337 12.41 8.11 -6.37
N VAL A 338 12.56 8.49 -5.11
CA VAL A 338 13.17 7.67 -4.08
C VAL A 338 12.13 7.54 -2.99
N ARG A 339 11.51 6.37 -2.92
CA ARG A 339 10.39 6.12 -2.03
C ARG A 339 10.66 4.95 -1.12
N LEU A 340 10.54 5.21 0.17
CA LEU A 340 10.50 4.19 1.19
C LEU A 340 9.35 3.21 0.93
N LEU A 341 9.67 1.92 0.84
CA LEU A 341 8.71 0.88 0.51
C LEU A 341 7.71 0.65 1.63
N THR A 342 6.43 0.57 1.29
CA THR A 342 5.41 0.08 2.22
C THR A 342 5.59 -1.43 2.44
N PRO A 343 5.03 -2.02 3.53
CA PRO A 343 5.08 -3.47 3.71
C PRO A 343 4.61 -4.27 2.49
N GLU A 344 3.55 -3.80 1.82
CA GLU A 344 3.00 -4.47 0.64
C GLU A 344 3.92 -4.34 -0.58
N MET A 345 4.63 -3.21 -0.72
CA MET A 345 5.63 -3.03 -1.78
C MET A 345 6.86 -3.89 -1.53
N LEU A 346 7.36 -3.95 -0.29
CA LEU A 346 8.47 -4.81 0.08
C LEU A 346 8.16 -6.29 -0.20
N GLN A 347 6.96 -6.76 0.15
CA GLN A 347 6.55 -8.14 -0.18
C GLN A 347 6.57 -8.42 -1.67
N ARG A 348 6.12 -7.46 -2.51
CA ARG A 348 6.19 -7.60 -3.97
C ARG A 348 7.64 -7.60 -4.46
N LYS A 349 8.50 -6.77 -3.90
CA LYS A 349 9.93 -6.73 -4.23
C LYS A 349 10.61 -8.05 -3.88
N LEU A 350 10.42 -8.56 -2.65
CA LEU A 350 10.92 -9.87 -2.23
C LEU A 350 10.46 -10.99 -3.16
N LYS A 351 9.17 -11.01 -3.52
CA LYS A 351 8.65 -12.01 -4.46
C LYS A 351 9.26 -11.89 -5.85
N ALA A 352 9.50 -10.66 -6.33
CA ALA A 352 10.12 -10.43 -7.63
C ALA A 352 11.60 -10.84 -7.67
N THR A 353 12.36 -10.53 -6.61
CA THR A 353 13.81 -10.75 -6.54
C THR A 353 14.17 -12.15 -6.05
N LEU A 354 13.48 -12.67 -5.02
CA LEU A 354 13.77 -13.94 -4.34
C LEU A 354 12.81 -15.07 -4.74
N GLY A 355 11.66 -14.74 -5.33
CA GLY A 355 10.63 -15.71 -5.75
C GLY A 355 9.50 -15.94 -4.74
N PHE A 356 9.63 -15.44 -3.51
CA PHE A 356 8.66 -15.63 -2.43
C PHE A 356 8.60 -14.43 -1.48
N ASP A 357 7.54 -14.36 -0.67
CA ASP A 357 7.28 -13.30 0.31
C ASP A 357 7.86 -13.65 1.69
N TRP A 358 7.93 -12.66 2.59
CA TRP A 358 8.36 -12.87 3.97
C TRP A 358 7.14 -13.11 4.86
N ASP A 359 6.97 -14.35 5.36
CA ASP A 359 5.83 -14.78 6.17
C ASP A 359 5.50 -13.82 7.33
N GLU A 360 6.54 -13.28 7.95
CA GLU A 360 6.50 -12.38 9.10
C GLU A 360 5.89 -11.01 8.77
N LEU A 361 5.76 -10.67 7.48
CA LEU A 361 5.16 -9.41 7.01
C LEU A 361 3.84 -9.65 6.24
N ARG A 362 3.26 -10.86 6.33
CA ARG A 362 1.95 -11.17 5.74
C ARG A 362 0.80 -10.45 6.45
N THR A 363 -0.36 -10.38 5.80
CA THR A 363 -1.52 -9.60 6.26
C THR A 363 -1.97 -9.93 7.69
N ASN A 364 -1.87 -11.20 8.09
CA ASN A 364 -2.22 -11.69 9.43
C ASN A 364 -1.17 -11.37 10.50
N LYS A 365 -0.02 -10.80 10.14
CA LYS A 365 1.02 -10.32 11.04
C LYS A 365 0.93 -8.79 11.19
N GLY A 366 -0.22 -8.33 11.67
CA GLY A 366 -0.54 -6.90 11.78
C GLY A 366 0.57 -6.11 12.47
N ASP A 367 1.02 -6.55 13.64
CA ASP A 367 2.04 -5.86 14.43
C ASP A 367 3.35 -5.64 13.66
N ASN A 368 3.86 -6.68 13.00
CA ASN A 368 5.08 -6.59 12.20
C ASN A 368 4.93 -5.63 11.02
N ARG A 369 3.76 -5.63 10.37
CA ARG A 369 3.46 -4.66 9.29
C ARG A 369 3.47 -3.24 9.83
N ILE A 370 2.89 -3.00 11.01
CA ILE A 370 2.95 -1.68 11.66
C ILE A 370 4.40 -1.31 12.01
N MET A 371 5.17 -2.22 12.61
CA MET A 371 6.58 -1.96 12.97
C MET A 371 7.46 -1.59 11.77
N PHE A 372 7.17 -2.15 10.59
CA PHE A 372 7.89 -1.81 9.35
C PHE A 372 7.41 -0.50 8.69
N GLY A 373 6.29 0.10 9.10
CA GLY A 373 5.75 1.34 8.48
C GLY A 373 4.38 1.20 7.81
N GLY A 374 3.67 0.11 8.09
CA GLY A 374 2.27 -0.09 7.75
C GLY A 374 1.31 0.77 8.59
N ILE A 375 0.03 0.68 8.27
CA ILE A 375 -1.07 1.35 8.98
C ILE A 375 -2.14 0.33 9.35
N ASP A 376 -2.84 0.55 10.46
CA ASP A 376 -4.05 -0.21 10.83
C ASP A 376 -5.33 0.58 10.53
N SER A 377 -5.19 1.85 10.12
CA SER A 377 -6.28 2.80 9.86
C SER A 377 -7.17 3.11 11.07
N ASP A 378 -6.72 2.74 12.26
CA ASP A 378 -7.37 2.98 13.56
C ASP A 378 -6.44 3.80 14.46
N SER A 379 -5.43 3.16 15.05
CA SER A 379 -4.44 3.79 15.94
C SER A 379 -3.25 4.38 15.18
N VAL A 380 -2.86 3.75 14.07
CA VAL A 380 -1.80 4.17 13.15
C VAL A 380 -2.45 4.46 11.80
N THR A 381 -2.62 5.76 11.54
CA THR A 381 -3.45 6.25 10.42
C THR A 381 -2.64 6.87 9.29
N SER A 382 -1.36 7.16 9.53
CA SER A 382 -0.40 7.67 8.56
C SER A 382 0.76 6.69 8.41
N ARG A 383 1.28 6.60 7.19
CA ARG A 383 2.47 5.79 6.91
C ARG A 383 3.71 6.52 7.41
N ILE A 384 4.69 5.72 7.82
CA ILE A 384 6.04 6.22 8.07
C ILE A 384 6.68 6.53 6.71
N ASN A 385 7.16 7.77 6.54
CA ASN A 385 7.87 8.21 5.34
C ASN A 385 9.39 8.34 5.58
N GLU A 386 9.82 8.27 6.84
CA GLU A 386 11.21 8.38 7.28
C GLU A 386 11.56 7.15 8.15
N PRO A 387 12.64 6.41 7.88
CA PRO A 387 12.94 5.17 8.60
C PRO A 387 13.02 5.37 10.12
N SER A 388 12.28 4.55 10.87
CA SER A 388 12.40 4.48 12.32
C SER A 388 13.40 3.39 12.74
N GLY A 389 13.92 3.46 13.97
CA GLY A 389 14.79 2.40 14.49
C GLY A 389 14.12 1.00 14.49
N LEU A 390 12.80 0.93 14.67
CA LEU A 390 12.05 -0.32 14.56
C LEU A 390 12.00 -0.84 13.12
N MET A 391 11.85 0.06 12.14
CA MET A 391 11.87 -0.30 10.73
C MET A 391 13.23 -0.87 10.32
N ILE A 392 14.32 -0.26 10.80
CA ILE A 392 15.69 -0.76 10.54
C ILE A 392 15.89 -2.14 11.19
N ALA A 393 15.47 -2.32 12.44
CA ALA A 393 15.55 -3.64 13.09
C ALA A 393 14.73 -4.72 12.34
N MET A 394 13.56 -4.34 11.82
CA MET A 394 12.75 -5.21 10.97
C MET A 394 13.43 -5.52 9.64
N GLN A 395 14.10 -4.56 9.01
CA GLN A 395 14.89 -4.79 7.81
C GLN A 395 16.06 -5.74 8.08
N GLU A 396 16.79 -5.57 9.18
CA GLU A 396 17.90 -6.45 9.55
C GLU A 396 17.42 -7.88 9.80
N LEU A 397 16.28 -8.04 10.50
CA LEU A 397 15.64 -9.34 10.71
C LEU A 397 15.24 -9.97 9.37
N MET A 398 14.55 -9.21 8.51
CA MET A 398 14.18 -9.64 7.17
C MET A 398 15.41 -10.08 6.36
N ALA A 399 16.48 -9.29 6.37
CA ALA A 399 17.69 -9.58 5.63
C ALA A 399 18.30 -10.91 6.07
N ALA A 400 18.43 -11.14 7.38
CA ALA A 400 18.97 -12.37 7.93
C ALA A 400 18.08 -13.59 7.60
N GLU A 401 16.77 -13.48 7.80
CA GLU A 401 15.85 -14.59 7.55
C GLU A 401 15.70 -14.91 6.07
N MET A 402 15.53 -13.90 5.22
CA MET A 402 15.36 -14.09 3.78
C MET A 402 16.65 -14.55 3.12
N ALA A 403 17.83 -14.08 3.55
CA ALA A 403 19.11 -14.62 3.09
C ALA A 403 19.27 -16.09 3.45
N CYS A 404 18.93 -16.46 4.70
CA CYS A 404 18.90 -17.84 5.18
C CYS A 404 17.98 -18.71 4.30
N ARG A 405 16.73 -18.29 4.08
CA ARG A 405 15.72 -19.06 3.32
C ARG A 405 16.05 -19.15 1.83
N ALA A 406 16.45 -18.05 1.20
CA ALA A 406 16.62 -17.96 -0.25
C ALA A 406 17.91 -18.61 -0.74
N THR A 407 19.01 -18.55 0.03
CA THR A 407 20.33 -18.93 -0.49
C THR A 407 20.41 -20.40 -0.88
N ALA A 408 20.17 -21.30 0.08
CA ALA A 408 20.22 -22.74 -0.20
C ALA A 408 19.07 -23.19 -1.10
N PHE A 409 17.90 -22.55 -1.00
CA PHE A 409 16.74 -22.83 -1.85
C PHE A 409 17.02 -22.53 -3.32
N ASP A 410 17.67 -21.41 -3.66
CA ASP A 410 18.03 -21.09 -5.04
C ASP A 410 19.00 -22.14 -5.62
N PHE A 411 19.92 -22.67 -4.81
CA PHE A 411 20.82 -23.75 -5.25
C PHE A 411 20.11 -25.08 -5.56
N THR A 412 18.89 -25.30 -5.04
CA THR A 412 18.06 -26.49 -5.39
C THR A 412 17.53 -26.43 -6.83
N LYS A 413 17.50 -25.24 -7.44
CA LYS A 413 16.94 -25.02 -8.78
C LYS A 413 17.91 -25.46 -9.87
N GLU A 414 17.38 -25.91 -11.01
CA GLU A 414 18.17 -26.43 -12.11
C GLU A 414 19.16 -25.38 -12.62
N ARG A 415 20.42 -25.79 -12.76
CA ARG A 415 21.45 -25.07 -13.52
C ARG A 415 22.22 -26.06 -14.37
N SER A 416 21.94 -26.05 -15.66
CA SER A 416 22.57 -26.87 -16.70
C SER A 416 23.03 -25.98 -17.86
N PRO A 417 23.83 -26.50 -18.82
CA PRO A 417 24.17 -25.74 -20.03
C PRO A 417 22.97 -25.32 -20.89
N THR A 418 21.79 -25.92 -20.66
CA THR A 418 20.57 -25.70 -21.45
C THR A 418 19.45 -25.01 -20.69
N ALA A 419 19.49 -24.97 -19.35
CA ALA A 419 18.48 -24.32 -18.51
C ALA A 419 19.10 -23.72 -17.26
N ASN A 420 18.56 -22.59 -16.80
CA ASN A 420 18.98 -21.96 -15.55
C ASN A 420 17.77 -21.33 -14.87
N GLU A 421 17.20 -22.08 -13.92
CA GLU A 421 16.03 -21.68 -13.14
C GLU A 421 16.40 -20.87 -11.90
N ARG A 422 17.71 -20.68 -11.64
CA ARG A 422 18.20 -19.89 -10.51
C ARG A 422 17.92 -18.41 -10.69
N ARG A 423 17.41 -17.79 -9.64
CA ARG A 423 17.17 -16.34 -9.55
C ARG A 423 18.42 -15.62 -9.05
N LEU A 424 19.16 -16.20 -8.12
CA LEU A 424 20.24 -15.52 -7.37
C LEU A 424 21.65 -15.96 -7.81
N PHE A 425 21.90 -17.27 -7.94
CA PHE A 425 23.23 -17.82 -8.18
C PHE A 425 23.40 -18.37 -9.59
N LYS A 426 23.27 -17.49 -10.59
CA LYS A 426 23.32 -17.85 -12.02
C LYS A 426 24.69 -18.25 -12.52
N PHE A 427 25.75 -17.72 -11.91
CA PHE A 427 27.12 -17.88 -12.40
C PHE A 427 27.97 -18.83 -11.56
N VAL A 428 27.45 -19.28 -10.42
CA VAL A 428 28.18 -20.13 -9.46
C VAL A 428 27.41 -21.39 -9.07
N SER A 429 28.12 -22.35 -8.50
CA SER A 429 27.58 -23.56 -7.87
C SER A 429 28.21 -23.73 -6.48
N PRO A 430 27.64 -24.57 -5.59
CA PRO A 430 28.17 -24.76 -4.24
C PRO A 430 29.65 -25.19 -4.17
N GLU A 431 30.19 -25.72 -5.28
CA GLU A 431 31.56 -26.24 -5.32
C GLU A 431 32.60 -25.22 -5.81
N ILE A 432 32.14 -24.03 -6.22
CA ILE A 432 33.02 -22.96 -6.71
C ILE A 432 33.64 -22.26 -5.49
N GLN A 433 34.91 -22.58 -5.23
CA GLN A 433 35.72 -22.02 -4.16
C GLN A 433 36.81 -21.08 -4.71
N PRO A 434 37.21 -20.02 -3.99
CA PRO A 434 38.22 -19.08 -4.47
C PRO A 434 39.64 -19.67 -4.49
N PHE A 435 39.93 -20.66 -3.64
CA PHE A 435 41.21 -21.34 -3.57
C PHE A 435 41.03 -22.86 -3.69
N ASP A 436 42.07 -23.54 -4.16
CA ASP A 436 42.15 -24.99 -4.05
C ASP A 436 42.63 -25.44 -2.65
N LYS A 437 42.69 -26.76 -2.44
CA LYS A 437 43.14 -27.38 -1.18
C LYS A 437 44.59 -27.05 -0.80
N ASP A 438 45.41 -26.64 -1.77
CA ASP A 438 46.83 -26.33 -1.59
C ASP A 438 47.03 -24.81 -1.38
N GLY A 439 45.95 -24.02 -1.43
CA GLY A 439 45.95 -22.58 -1.20
C GLY A 439 46.26 -21.74 -2.43
N PHE A 440 46.21 -22.31 -3.64
CA PHE A 440 46.35 -21.55 -4.87
C PHE A 440 45.02 -20.91 -5.29
N GLU A 441 45.06 -19.64 -5.68
CA GLU A 441 43.88 -18.92 -6.15
C GLU A 441 43.41 -19.48 -7.50
N LEU A 442 42.11 -19.78 -7.57
CA LEU A 442 41.43 -20.27 -8.77
C LEU A 442 40.82 -19.06 -9.49
N THR A 443 41.59 -18.42 -10.37
CA THR A 443 41.21 -17.16 -11.03
C THR A 443 39.85 -17.21 -11.75
N SER A 444 39.55 -18.32 -12.43
CA SER A 444 38.24 -18.52 -13.08
C SER A 444 37.08 -18.58 -12.08
N ASN A 445 37.30 -19.13 -10.88
CA ASN A 445 36.29 -19.19 -9.83
C ASN A 445 36.09 -17.82 -9.20
N VAL A 446 37.18 -17.08 -8.95
CA VAL A 446 37.11 -15.70 -8.46
C VAL A 446 36.33 -14.81 -9.43
N GLU A 447 36.59 -14.91 -10.73
CA GLU A 447 35.85 -14.18 -11.76
C GLU A 447 34.36 -14.56 -11.77
N ALA A 448 34.02 -15.84 -11.64
CA ALA A 448 32.63 -16.31 -11.56
C ALA A 448 31.90 -15.80 -10.30
N ILE A 449 32.58 -15.81 -9.15
CA ILE A 449 32.06 -15.26 -7.88
C ILE A 449 31.79 -13.77 -8.03
N LYS A 450 32.77 -13.01 -8.54
CA LYS A 450 32.62 -11.56 -8.78
C LYS A 450 31.50 -11.25 -9.78
N THR A 451 31.36 -12.05 -10.83
CA THR A 451 30.26 -11.92 -11.81
C THR A 451 28.91 -12.17 -11.14
N ASN A 452 28.80 -13.16 -10.23
CA ASN A 452 27.56 -13.38 -9.50
C ASN A 452 27.27 -12.25 -8.50
N ILE A 453 28.28 -11.68 -7.85
CA ILE A 453 28.15 -10.50 -6.99
C ILE A 453 27.63 -9.30 -7.80
N GLN A 454 28.24 -9.01 -8.96
CA GLN A 454 27.79 -7.97 -9.88
C GLN A 454 26.31 -8.12 -10.22
N TYR A 455 25.90 -9.34 -10.55
CA TYR A 455 24.51 -9.66 -10.84
C TYR A 455 23.60 -9.41 -9.63
N LEU A 456 23.99 -9.83 -8.42
CA LEU A 456 23.19 -9.60 -7.21
C LEU A 456 23.04 -8.11 -6.88
N HIS A 457 24.10 -7.30 -7.02
CA HIS A 457 24.01 -5.85 -6.87
C HIS A 457 23.01 -5.23 -7.88
N SER A 458 23.04 -5.70 -9.13
CA SER A 458 22.10 -5.24 -10.16
C SER A 458 20.65 -5.61 -9.85
N ILE A 459 20.37 -6.85 -9.43
CA ILE A 459 18.97 -7.28 -9.23
C ILE A 459 18.39 -6.93 -7.86
N LEU A 460 19.21 -6.72 -6.83
CA LEU A 460 18.74 -6.39 -5.47
C LEU A 460 18.80 -4.88 -5.20
N LEU A 461 19.85 -4.21 -5.67
CA LEU A 461 20.13 -2.80 -5.35
C LEU A 461 20.05 -1.87 -6.57
N SER A 462 19.74 -2.39 -7.75
CA SER A 462 19.69 -1.63 -9.01
C SER A 462 21.02 -0.93 -9.34
N GLU A 463 22.14 -1.52 -8.92
CA GLU A 463 23.47 -0.98 -9.21
C GLU A 463 24.10 -1.60 -10.46
N ASP A 464 24.65 -0.75 -11.33
CA ASP A 464 25.49 -1.15 -12.46
C ASP A 464 26.96 -0.93 -12.10
N LEU A 465 27.61 -1.99 -11.59
CA LEU A 465 28.99 -1.96 -11.10
C LEU A 465 29.94 -2.63 -12.07
N ALA A 466 31.15 -2.09 -12.24
CA ALA A 466 32.25 -2.80 -12.90
C ALA A 466 32.83 -3.90 -11.99
N LEU A 467 33.40 -4.95 -12.57
CA LEU A 467 34.01 -6.09 -11.85
C LEU A 467 35.24 -5.71 -11.00
N ASP A 468 35.83 -4.55 -11.26
CA ASP A 468 36.96 -3.99 -10.51
C ASP A 468 36.56 -2.78 -9.65
N SER A 469 35.26 -2.51 -9.51
CA SER A 469 34.78 -1.41 -8.67
C SER A 469 35.08 -1.67 -7.18
N PRO A 470 35.39 -0.62 -6.39
CA PRO A 470 35.65 -0.77 -4.96
C PRO A 470 34.49 -1.40 -4.18
N GLU A 471 33.25 -1.10 -4.57
CA GLU A 471 32.04 -1.64 -3.95
C GLU A 471 31.92 -3.15 -4.18
N LEU A 472 32.10 -3.60 -5.43
CA LEU A 472 32.08 -5.01 -5.74
C LEU A 472 33.22 -5.77 -5.04
N GLU A 473 34.40 -5.16 -4.95
CA GLU A 473 35.53 -5.72 -4.22
C GLU A 473 35.22 -5.85 -2.73
N ALA A 474 34.55 -4.88 -2.10
CA ALA A 474 34.12 -4.97 -0.70
C ALA A 474 33.19 -6.18 -0.48
N THR A 475 32.21 -6.38 -1.35
CA THR A 475 31.31 -7.54 -1.29
C THR A 475 32.05 -8.87 -1.53
N TYR A 476 33.04 -8.88 -2.43
CA TYR A 476 33.89 -10.06 -2.64
C TYR A 476 34.74 -10.36 -1.40
N GLN A 477 35.28 -9.35 -0.73
CA GLN A 477 36.04 -9.53 0.51
C GLN A 477 35.14 -10.04 1.65
N LEU A 478 33.87 -9.64 1.71
CA LEU A 478 32.90 -10.23 2.64
C LEU A 478 32.70 -11.73 2.37
N PHE A 479 32.50 -12.12 1.11
CA PHE A 479 32.39 -13.52 0.72
C PHE A 479 33.65 -14.29 1.12
N LEU A 480 34.83 -13.77 0.74
CA LEU A 480 36.10 -14.43 0.94
C LEU A 480 36.44 -14.59 2.42
N SER A 481 36.29 -13.53 3.22
CA SER A 481 36.56 -13.58 4.67
C SER A 481 35.62 -14.53 5.40
N THR A 482 34.34 -14.57 5.02
CA THR A 482 33.36 -15.53 5.57
C THR A 482 33.75 -16.96 5.22
N TRP A 483 34.16 -17.20 3.98
CA TRP A 483 34.61 -18.51 3.52
C TRP A 483 35.86 -18.96 4.27
N GLN A 484 36.89 -18.12 4.39
CA GLN A 484 38.14 -18.42 5.10
C GLN A 484 37.90 -18.69 6.60
N LEU A 485 37.05 -17.89 7.24
CA LEU A 485 36.65 -18.11 8.64
C LEU A 485 35.94 -19.47 8.77
N GLY A 486 35.03 -19.77 7.86
CA GLY A 486 34.32 -21.05 7.80
C GLY A 486 35.24 -22.25 7.64
N GLN A 487 36.20 -22.18 6.72
CA GLN A 487 37.22 -23.22 6.54
C GLN A 487 38.04 -23.43 7.82
N THR A 488 38.41 -22.33 8.51
CA THR A 488 39.13 -22.40 9.79
C THR A 488 38.28 -23.05 10.89
N LEU A 489 36.99 -22.70 10.96
CA LEU A 489 36.04 -23.28 11.92
C LEU A 489 35.85 -24.78 11.69
N LEU A 490 35.74 -25.22 10.43
CA LEU A 490 35.56 -26.63 10.09
C LEU A 490 36.84 -27.45 10.32
N ALA A 491 38.02 -26.89 10.02
CA ALA A 491 39.30 -27.55 10.26
C ALA A 491 39.61 -27.76 11.75
N ASN A 492 39.05 -26.90 12.61
CA ASN A 492 39.29 -26.91 14.06
C ASN A 492 37.98 -27.05 14.85
N SER A 493 37.03 -27.85 14.36
CA SER A 493 35.66 -27.92 14.92
C SER A 493 35.62 -28.23 16.43
N ASP A 494 36.60 -28.99 16.91
CA ASP A 494 36.70 -29.43 18.30
C ASP A 494 37.08 -28.28 19.27
N ASP A 495 37.58 -27.16 18.73
CA ASP A 495 38.00 -25.98 19.52
C ASP A 495 36.83 -25.04 19.87
N TYR A 496 35.61 -25.31 19.38
CA TYR A 496 34.47 -24.40 19.48
C TYR A 496 33.26 -25.03 20.17
N THR A 497 32.45 -24.21 20.84
CA THR A 497 31.17 -24.62 21.45
C THR A 497 30.07 -23.60 21.10
N PRO A 498 28.98 -24.01 20.40
CA PRO A 498 28.77 -25.33 19.81
C PRO A 498 29.76 -25.63 18.68
N SER A 499 30.10 -26.90 18.47
CA SER A 499 31.03 -27.32 17.40
C SER A 499 30.44 -27.00 16.02
N PRO A 500 31.19 -26.29 15.15
CA PRO A 500 30.83 -26.06 13.77
C PRO A 500 30.49 -27.38 13.06
N SER A 501 29.44 -27.37 12.26
CA SER A 501 29.01 -28.52 11.46
C SER A 501 29.02 -28.17 9.97
N ASN A 502 29.20 -29.20 9.15
CA ASN A 502 28.91 -29.13 7.71
C ASN A 502 27.40 -28.94 7.48
N ASN A 503 26.55 -29.38 8.41
CA ASN A 503 25.11 -29.18 8.29
C ASN A 503 24.74 -27.70 8.36
N ILE A 504 23.83 -27.29 7.49
CA ILE A 504 23.24 -25.96 7.57
C ILE A 504 22.36 -25.89 8.85
N PRO A 505 22.50 -24.85 9.72
CA PRO A 505 22.05 -24.91 11.12
C PRO A 505 20.55 -25.02 11.36
N SER A 506 19.72 -24.46 10.46
CA SER A 506 18.26 -24.38 10.62
C SER A 506 17.54 -25.10 9.49
N GLY A 507 16.43 -25.78 9.80
CA GLY A 507 15.53 -26.35 8.79
C GLY A 507 15.05 -25.31 7.78
N HIS A 508 14.91 -24.05 8.18
CA HIS A 508 14.51 -22.95 7.29
C HIS A 508 15.65 -22.42 6.42
N CYS A 509 16.92 -22.58 6.83
CA CYS A 509 18.07 -22.18 6.00
C CYS A 509 18.51 -23.28 5.04
N ARG A 510 18.03 -24.51 5.24
CA ARG A 510 18.26 -25.63 4.31
C ARG A 510 17.37 -25.43 3.08
N GLY A 511 17.83 -25.89 1.92
CA GLY A 511 17.03 -26.02 0.70
C GLY A 511 16.03 -27.18 0.81
N TYR A 512 15.27 -27.22 1.91
CA TYR A 512 14.34 -28.29 2.26
C TYR A 512 12.91 -27.94 1.86
N TYR A 513 12.52 -26.67 2.06
CA TYR A 513 11.18 -26.17 1.81
C TYR A 513 11.06 -25.55 0.42
N ASP A 514 9.91 -25.76 -0.22
CA ASP A 514 9.56 -25.07 -1.45
C ASP A 514 8.93 -23.71 -1.11
N TRP A 515 9.77 -22.68 -1.01
CA TRP A 515 9.33 -21.34 -0.63
C TRP A 515 8.43 -20.67 -1.68
N GLU A 516 8.55 -21.04 -2.96
CA GLU A 516 7.64 -20.54 -4.02
C GLU A 516 6.21 -21.06 -3.84
N LYS A 517 6.03 -22.16 -3.09
CA LYS A 517 4.72 -22.71 -2.69
C LYS A 517 4.30 -22.28 -1.27
N GLY A 518 5.04 -21.37 -0.63
CA GLY A 518 4.73 -20.87 0.71
C GLY A 518 5.43 -21.60 1.86
N GLY A 519 6.45 -22.40 1.57
CA GLY A 519 7.24 -23.08 2.61
C GLY A 519 6.53 -24.30 3.21
N TYR A 520 6.71 -24.58 4.51
CA TYR A 520 6.09 -25.74 5.17
C TYR A 520 4.55 -25.76 4.96
N PRO A 521 3.94 -26.92 4.62
CA PRO A 521 4.52 -28.26 4.55
C PRO A 521 5.02 -28.67 3.14
N TYR A 522 5.20 -27.73 2.22
CA TYR A 522 5.70 -28.02 0.88
C TYR A 522 7.23 -28.18 0.89
N TYR A 523 7.68 -29.31 0.35
CA TYR A 523 9.10 -29.68 0.32
C TYR A 523 9.63 -29.71 -1.10
N VAL A 524 10.92 -29.43 -1.23
CA VAL A 524 11.69 -29.75 -2.43
C VAL A 524 11.90 -31.27 -2.50
N ASP A 525 11.96 -31.80 -3.72
CA ASP A 525 12.27 -33.21 -4.00
C ASP A 525 13.57 -33.64 -3.30
N GLU A 526 13.57 -34.84 -2.74
CA GLU A 526 14.65 -35.29 -1.84
C GLU A 526 16.04 -35.21 -2.44
N GLU A 527 16.16 -35.53 -3.74
CA GLU A 527 17.42 -35.52 -4.50
C GLU A 527 17.97 -34.11 -4.75
N SER A 528 17.11 -33.08 -4.70
CA SER A 528 17.50 -31.69 -4.94
C SER A 528 17.73 -30.90 -3.65
N ARG A 529 17.51 -31.52 -2.48
CA ARG A 529 17.65 -30.85 -1.18
C ARG A 529 19.10 -30.49 -0.90
N ILE A 530 19.30 -29.26 -0.43
CA ILE A 530 20.59 -28.78 0.04
C ILE A 530 20.56 -28.68 1.57
N THR A 531 21.25 -29.60 2.24
CA THR A 531 21.24 -29.70 3.71
C THR A 531 22.59 -29.46 4.37
N ASP A 532 23.67 -29.60 3.62
CA ASP A 532 25.04 -29.43 4.06
C ASP A 532 25.77 -28.38 3.22
N ASP A 533 26.86 -27.88 3.79
CA ASP A 533 27.74 -26.87 3.24
C ASP A 533 29.16 -27.20 3.70
N SER A 534 29.69 -28.31 3.18
CA SER A 534 30.99 -28.87 3.55
C SER A 534 32.17 -27.95 3.21
N ASN A 535 31.98 -27.01 2.28
CA ASN A 535 33.01 -26.05 1.86
C ASN A 535 32.74 -24.62 2.35
N TYR A 536 31.72 -24.40 3.19
CA TYR A 536 31.33 -23.07 3.67
C TYR A 536 30.96 -22.04 2.57
N VAL A 537 30.72 -22.50 1.33
CA VAL A 537 30.40 -21.64 0.18
C VAL A 537 28.99 -21.09 0.31
N ILE A 538 28.03 -21.92 0.72
CA ILE A 538 26.62 -21.53 0.83
C ILE A 538 26.46 -20.50 1.95
N ARG A 539 27.09 -20.72 3.12
CA ARG A 539 27.08 -19.76 4.23
C ARG A 539 27.79 -18.44 3.89
N SER A 540 28.80 -18.49 3.02
CA SER A 540 29.44 -17.26 2.50
C SER A 540 28.50 -16.47 1.58
N TRP A 541 27.71 -17.15 0.74
CA TRP A 541 26.64 -16.51 -0.01
C TRP A 541 25.50 -15.99 0.87
N MET A 542 25.17 -16.69 1.97
CA MET A 542 24.19 -16.18 2.95
C MET A 542 24.66 -14.86 3.57
N ALA A 543 25.95 -14.72 3.87
CA ALA A 543 26.52 -13.46 4.36
C ALA A 543 26.42 -12.33 3.32
N VAL A 544 26.77 -12.60 2.06
CA VAL A 544 26.60 -11.64 0.95
C VAL A 544 25.13 -11.23 0.79
N MET A 545 24.21 -12.20 0.78
CA MET A 545 22.77 -11.91 0.67
C MET A 545 22.27 -11.08 1.86
N THR A 546 22.74 -11.37 3.08
CA THR A 546 22.37 -10.60 4.27
C THR A 546 22.84 -9.15 4.14
N TYR A 547 24.10 -8.96 3.73
CA TYR A 547 24.66 -7.62 3.48
C TYR A 547 23.83 -6.83 2.46
N LEU A 548 23.56 -7.41 1.28
CA LEU A 548 22.79 -6.73 0.23
C LEU A 548 21.33 -6.45 0.66
N LEU A 549 20.66 -7.39 1.33
CA LEU A 549 19.28 -7.17 1.79
C LEU A 549 19.18 -6.20 2.98
N SER A 550 20.25 -6.04 3.75
CA SER A 550 20.35 -5.07 4.85
C SER A 550 20.66 -3.65 4.38
N ASP A 551 21.10 -3.49 3.12
CA ASP A 551 21.37 -2.17 2.56
C ASP A 551 20.08 -1.34 2.48
N TYR A 552 20.14 -0.08 2.91
CA TYR A 552 18.97 0.79 2.91
C TYR A 552 18.29 0.85 1.53
N ARG A 553 19.04 0.81 0.43
CA ARG A 553 18.50 0.86 -0.94
C ARG A 553 17.52 -0.27 -1.22
N TYR A 554 17.64 -1.41 -0.54
CA TYR A 554 16.71 -2.52 -0.74
C TYR A 554 15.27 -2.17 -0.33
N ILE A 555 15.11 -1.33 0.70
CA ILE A 555 13.80 -0.87 1.18
C ILE A 555 13.34 0.44 0.53
N TYR A 556 14.00 0.88 -0.54
CA TYR A 556 13.58 1.99 -1.40
C TYR A 556 13.35 1.53 -2.85
N GLU A 557 12.59 2.32 -3.60
CA GLU A 557 12.41 2.25 -5.06
C GLU A 557 12.40 3.64 -5.69
#